data_AF-A0A7Y2NDS0-F1
#
_entry.id   AF-A0A7Y2NDS0-F1
#
_cell.length_a   1.000
_cell.length_b   1.000
_cell.length_c   1.000
_cell.angle_alpha   90.00
_cell.angle_beta   90.00
_cell.angle_gamma   90.00
#
_symmetry.space_group_name_H-M   'P 1'
#
loop_
_entity.id
_entity.type
_entity.pdbx_description
1 polymer ?
#
loop_
_entity_poly.entity_id
_entity_poly.type
_entity_poly.pdbx_seq_one_letter_code
_entity_poly.pdbx_strand_id
1 'polypeptide(L)' 'MLTDKARELAQGANYAVVSSVLPSGQPQSHVMWVDTDGTDILINTLEGRQKLKNMEANPLVTVTIISGTDFFDWVEI' A
#
# COMPACT_ATOMS: atom_id res chain seq x y z
N MET A 1 -7.03 9.56 -9.87
CA MET A 1 -7.23 8.38 -10.73
C MET A 1 -5.96 7.58 -10.71
N LEU A 2 -6.05 6.27 -10.49
CA LEU A 2 -4.90 5.37 -10.62
C LEU A 2 -4.35 5.38 -12.04
N THR A 3 -3.03 5.32 -12.15
CA THR A 3 -2.34 5.11 -13.43
C THR A 3 -2.56 3.68 -13.90
N ASP A 4 -2.47 3.45 -15.20
CA ASP A 4 -2.63 2.09 -15.75
C ASP A 4 -1.57 1.13 -15.19
N LYS A 5 -0.34 1.61 -14.96
CA LYS A 5 0.72 0.87 -14.29
C LYS A 5 0.34 0.47 -12.85
N ALA A 6 -0.24 1.40 -12.09
CA ALA A 6 -0.68 1.10 -10.73
C ALA A 6 -1.75 0.00 -10.70
N ARG A 7 -2.70 0.05 -11.64
CA ARG A 7 -3.72 -1.00 -11.78
C ARG A 7 -3.12 -2.34 -12.16
N GLU A 8 -2.25 -2.36 -13.17
CA GLU A 8 -1.58 -3.57 -13.64
C GLU A 8 -0.80 -4.25 -12.51
N LEU A 9 0.04 -3.49 -11.79
CA LEU A 9 0.83 -4.04 -10.69
C LEU A 9 -0.04 -4.47 -9.50
N ALA A 10 -1.12 -3.75 -9.19
CA ALA A 10 -2.03 -4.10 -8.09
C ALA A 10 -2.86 -5.36 -8.37
N GLN A 11 -3.27 -5.59 -9.62
CA GLN A 11 -4.03 -6.79 -10.02
C GLN A 11 -3.15 -8.04 -10.18
N GLY A 12 -1.84 -7.85 -10.33
CA GLY A 12 -0.87 -8.93 -10.37
C GLY A 12 -0.66 -9.60 -9.00
N ALA A 13 0.04 -10.74 -9.00
CA ALA A 13 0.43 -11.42 -7.76
C ALA A 13 1.65 -10.75 -7.10
N ASN A 14 1.54 -9.45 -6.83
CA ASN A 14 2.60 -8.60 -6.30
C ASN A 14 2.36 -8.25 -4.82
N TYR A 15 3.46 -7.99 -4.11
CA TYR A 15 3.40 -7.44 -2.76
C TYR A 15 3.53 -5.92 -2.81
N ALA A 16 2.87 -5.26 -1.85
CA ALA A 16 3.02 -3.86 -1.58
C ALA A 16 3.67 -3.61 -0.22
N VAL A 17 4.41 -2.51 -0.12
CA VAL A 17 4.86 -1.91 1.13
C VAL A 17 3.93 -0.74 1.44
N VAL A 18 3.17 -0.86 2.53
CA VAL A 18 2.30 0.22 3.00
C VAL A 18 2.97 0.92 4.16
N SER A 19 3.23 2.21 4.00
CA SER A 19 3.86 3.05 5.04
C SER A 19 2.83 3.99 5.65
N SER A 20 2.77 3.98 6.98
CA SER A 20 1.91 4.85 7.81
C SER A 20 2.76 5.57 8.85
N VAL A 21 2.19 6.58 9.52
CA VAL A 21 2.90 7.36 10.54
C VAL A 21 2.47 6.95 11.94
N LEU A 22 3.41 6.55 12.79
CA LEU A 22 3.15 6.26 14.21
C LEU A 22 2.82 7.54 14.99
N PRO A 23 2.19 7.45 16.18
CA PRO A 23 1.96 8.62 17.04
C PRO A 23 3.23 9.38 17.42
N SER A 24 4.39 8.72 17.40
CA SER A 24 5.71 9.35 17.62
C SER A 24 6.23 10.16 16.42
N GLY A 25 5.57 10.09 15.27
CA GLY A 25 6.02 10.66 13.99
C GLY A 25 6.92 9.73 13.17
N GLN A 26 7.35 8.59 13.71
CA GLN A 26 8.16 7.63 12.98
C GLN A 26 7.31 6.86 11.95
N PRO A 27 7.78 6.66 10.70
CA PRO A 27 7.11 5.75 9.76
C PRO A 27 7.11 4.29 10.25
N GLN A 28 6.01 3.60 9.98
CA GLN A 28 5.86 2.15 10.10
C GLN A 28 5.46 1.57 8.74
N SER A 29 6.26 0.63 8.24
CA SER A 29 6.03 -0.02 6.94
C SER A 29 5.67 -1.50 7.10
N HIS A 30 4.66 -1.96 6.38
CA HIS A 30 4.20 -3.34 6.36
C HIS A 30 4.18 -3.89 4.93
N VAL A 31 4.73 -5.10 4.74
CA VAL A 31 4.62 -5.85 3.47
C VAL A 31 3.31 -6.65 3.47
N MET A 32 2.54 -6.56 2.40
CA MET A 32 1.25 -7.24 2.28
C MET A 32 0.77 -7.38 0.84
N TRP A 33 -0.19 -8.28 0.61
CA TRP A 33 -0.93 -8.34 -0.64
C TRP A 33 -1.69 -7.03 -0.88
N VAL A 34 -1.89 -6.70 -2.15
CA VAL A 34 -2.56 -5.50 -2.63
C VAL A 34 -3.55 -5.88 -3.73
N ASP A 35 -4.58 -5.07 -3.90
CA ASP A 35 -5.53 -5.18 -5.01
C ASP A 35 -6.06 -3.79 -5.40
N THR A 36 -6.94 -3.70 -6.39
CA THR A 36 -7.64 -2.47 -6.79
C THR A 36 -9.05 -2.78 -7.29
N ASP A 37 -10.00 -1.87 -7.02
CA ASP A 37 -11.33 -1.90 -7.66
C ASP A 37 -11.37 -1.18 -9.02
N GLY A 38 -10.20 -0.77 -9.53
CA GLY A 38 -10.03 0.01 -10.75
C GLY A 38 -9.97 1.52 -10.52
N THR A 39 -10.39 2.01 -9.35
CA THR A 39 -10.36 3.44 -9.00
C THR A 39 -9.40 3.72 -7.86
N ASP A 40 -9.40 2.85 -6.85
CA ASP A 40 -8.62 2.97 -5.61
C ASP A 40 -7.76 1.73 -5.35
N ILE A 41 -6.68 1.91 -4.59
CA ILE A 41 -5.89 0.79 -4.07
C ILE A 41 -6.58 0.21 -2.84
N LEU A 42 -6.70 -1.11 -2.82
CA LEU A 42 -7.31 -1.85 -1.73
C LEU A 42 -6.22 -2.51 -0.88
N ILE A 43 -6.24 -2.20 0.41
CA ILE A 43 -5.30 -2.72 1.42
C ILE A 43 -6.10 -3.45 2.49
N ASN A 44 -5.87 -4.75 2.64
CA ASN A 44 -6.60 -5.53 3.65
C ASN A 44 -6.08 -5.24 5.08
N THR A 45 -6.99 -5.05 6.02
CA THR A 45 -6.64 -4.87 7.43
C THR A 45 -7.69 -5.49 8.34
N LEU A 46 -7.38 -5.57 9.63
CA LEU A 46 -8.28 -6.03 10.68
C LEU A 46 -8.34 -4.97 11.77
N GLU A 47 -9.48 -4.90 12.45
CA GLU A 47 -9.68 -4.02 13.60
C GLU A 47 -8.60 -4.25 14.67
N GLY A 48 -8.15 -3.16 15.30
CA GLY A 48 -7.14 -3.18 16.35
C GLY A 48 -5.68 -3.24 15.86
N ARG A 49 -5.40 -3.47 14.58
CA ARG A 49 -4.03 -3.42 14.02
C ARG A 49 -3.44 -2.02 14.13
N GLN A 50 -2.15 -1.91 14.44
CA GLN A 50 -1.48 -0.62 14.60
C GLN A 50 -1.55 0.23 13.33
N LYS A 51 -1.37 -0.36 12.14
CA LYS A 51 -1.51 0.35 10.86
C LYS A 51 -2.90 0.98 10.66
N LEU A 52 -3.98 0.32 11.11
CA LEU A 52 -5.33 0.88 11.03
C LEU A 52 -5.44 2.10 11.94
N LYS A 53 -5.01 1.98 13.21
CA LYS A 53 -4.99 3.10 14.16
C LYS A 53 -4.17 4.28 13.64
N ASN A 54 -3.03 4.01 12.98
CA ASN A 54 -2.20 5.04 12.37
C ASN A 54 -2.94 5.75 11.24
N MET A 55 -3.57 5.00 10.33
CA MET A 55 -4.32 5.53 9.18
C MET A 55 -5.55 6.35 9.58
N GLU A 56 -6.24 5.94 10.66
CA GLU A 56 -7.37 6.68 11.22
C GLU A 56 -6.94 7.99 11.86
N ALA A 57 -5.79 8.01 12.55
CA ALA A 57 -5.26 9.22 13.18
C ALA A 57 -4.56 10.16 12.18
N ASN A 58 -3.90 9.60 11.17
CA ASN A 58 -3.21 10.32 10.10
C ASN A 58 -3.42 9.56 8.77
N PRO A 59 -4.26 10.10 7.87
CA PRO A 59 -4.59 9.43 6.60
C PRO A 59 -3.46 9.53 5.56
N LEU A 60 -2.35 10.22 5.85
CA LEU A 60 -1.19 10.26 4.97
C LEU A 60 -0.45 8.92 5.00
N VAL A 61 -0.57 8.18 3.91
CA VAL A 61 0.07 6.90 3.67
C VAL A 61 0.72 6.88 2.30
N THR A 62 1.73 6.03 2.13
CA THR A 62 2.25 5.67 0.80
C THR A 62 2.13 4.17 0.58
N VAL A 63 1.94 3.79 -0.68
CA VAL A 63 1.91 2.39 -1.11
C VAL A 63 2.92 2.19 -2.23
N THR A 64 3.93 1.36 -2.00
CA THR A 64 4.88 0.94 -3.02
C THR A 64 4.57 -0.48 -3.46
N ILE A 65 4.24 -0.69 -4.74
CA ILE A 65 4.03 -2.03 -5.31
C ILE A 65 5.23 -2.38 -6.19
N ILE A 66 5.82 -3.54 -5.95
CA ILE A 66 7.01 -4.01 -6.65
C ILE A 66 6.66 -5.30 -7.39
N SER A 67 6.98 -5.36 -8.68
CA SER A 67 6.80 -6.57 -9.48
C SER A 67 7.61 -7.74 -8.91
N GLY A 68 6.97 -8.91 -8.83
CA GLY A 68 7.62 -10.16 -8.40
C GLY A 68 8.63 -10.73 -9.40
N THR A 69 8.68 -10.22 -10.63
CA THR A 69 9.55 -10.72 -11.71
C THR A 69 10.67 -9.76 -12.11
N ASP A 70 10.49 -8.46 -11.91
CA ASP A 70 11.50 -7.42 -12.17
C ASP A 70 11.42 -6.30 -11.12
N PHE A 71 12.42 -6.18 -10.26
CA PHE A 71 12.43 -5.18 -9.18
C PHE A 71 12.55 -3.72 -9.68
N PHE A 72 12.96 -3.50 -10.93
CA PHE A 72 12.93 -2.16 -11.53
C PHE A 72 11.53 -1.79 -12.04
N ASP A 73 10.62 -2.75 -12.12
CA ASP A 73 9.23 -2.51 -12.42
C ASP A 73 8.41 -2.34 -11.13
N TRP A 74 8.22 -1.07 -10.74
CA TRP A 74 7.49 -0.71 -9.54
C TRP A 74 6.70 0.59 -9.73
N VAL A 75 5.81 0.86 -8.78
CA VAL A 75 5.05 2.12 -8.68
C VAL A 75 4.92 2.51 -7.21
N GLU A 76 4.92 3.82 -6.95
CA GLU A 76 4.54 4.40 -5.66
C GLU A 76 3.33 5.32 -5.85
N ILE A 77 2.43 5.25 -4.88
CA ILE A 77 1.13 5.91 -4.85
C ILE A 77 0.99 6.63 -3.52
#